data_AF-A0A6B3L3G1-F1
#
_entry.id   AF-A0A6B3L3G1-F1
#
_cell.length_a   1.000
_cell.length_b   1.000
_cell.length_c   1.000
_cell.angle_alpha   90.00
_cell.angle_beta   90.00
_cell.angle_gamma   90.00
#
_symmetry.space_group_name_H-M   'P 1'
#
loop_
_entity.id
_entity.type
_entity.pdbx_description
1 polymer ?
#
loop_
_entity_poly.entity_id
_entity_poly.type
_entity_poly.pdbx_seq_one_letter_code
_entity_poly.pdbx_strand_id
1 'polypeptide(L)'
;MIEKSDSRRSGRDLFEQIVASKLFGAYRKAFESATGLPLRIVRVGDYSGRDASVAGVDRNAFCTMVRETESGCAECVEVNRVLQNTAMSGAASTRCFAGLVETMVPVHHGGEVIAFLRTGEVRDEVPSGEEIDEVVETLHAVVEDDDRVAAMVEALKEAPTQMTKDRYAGVVSLLEVFSEQLSEHLREVAIRRMSSEPESVRRALEYIEENLEDPIQLEAAAKAAGLSVSAFSRAFKASTGLTLIEYVNRKRIEWARRELLRRDVRVSEIAYKVGFSSLSQFNRTFSRVEGISPTQYRKEKQVIS
;
A
#
# COMPACT_ATOMS: atom_id res chain seq x y z
N MET A 1 -4.66 -6.02 24.89
CA MET A 1 -4.66 -6.61 23.53
C MET A 1 -5.42 -5.76 22.49
N ILE A 2 -5.84 -4.54 22.83
CA ILE A 2 -6.79 -3.71 22.05
C ILE A 2 -6.08 -2.67 21.15
N GLU A 3 -4.78 -2.43 21.31
CA GLU A 3 -4.05 -1.35 20.58
C GLU A 3 -3.69 -1.66 19.11
N LYS A 4 -3.74 -2.93 18.66
CA LYS A 4 -3.25 -3.32 17.30
C LYS A 4 -4.29 -3.24 16.17
N SER A 5 -5.58 -3.04 16.48
CA SER A 5 -6.65 -3.00 15.47
C SER A 5 -6.99 -1.59 14.99
N ASP A 6 -6.83 -0.58 15.86
CA ASP A 6 -7.15 0.83 15.62
C ASP A 6 -6.15 1.51 14.65
N SER A 7 -4.87 1.19 14.80
CA SER A 7 -3.77 1.71 13.99
C SER A 7 -3.88 1.38 12.49
N ARG A 8 -4.36 0.16 12.16
CA ARG A 8 -4.42 -0.35 10.77
C ARG A 8 -5.58 0.23 9.95
N ARG A 9 -6.62 0.76 10.61
CA ARG A 9 -7.82 1.33 9.97
C ARG A 9 -7.65 2.83 9.75
N SER A 10 -6.96 3.50 10.68
CA SER A 10 -6.37 4.82 10.47
C SER A 10 -5.40 4.81 9.28
N GLY A 11 -4.52 3.80 9.20
CA GLY A 11 -3.52 3.68 8.11
C GLY A 11 -4.07 3.62 6.67
N ARG A 12 -5.29 3.09 6.43
CA ARG A 12 -5.87 3.03 5.08
C ARG A 12 -6.44 4.37 4.62
N ASP A 13 -7.13 5.10 5.49
CA ASP A 13 -7.62 6.47 5.23
C ASP A 13 -6.43 7.43 5.08
N LEU A 14 -5.40 7.26 5.92
CA LEU A 14 -4.18 8.06 5.85
C LEU A 14 -3.40 7.82 4.56
N PHE A 15 -3.27 6.57 4.09
CA PHE A 15 -2.59 6.31 2.82
C PHE A 15 -3.23 7.06 1.65
N GLU A 16 -4.56 6.98 1.51
CA GLU A 16 -5.27 7.69 0.43
C GLU A 16 -5.13 9.22 0.58
N GLN A 17 -5.10 9.72 1.83
CA GLN A 17 -4.87 11.13 2.11
C GLN A 17 -3.46 11.57 1.72
N ILE A 18 -2.44 10.76 1.98
CA ILE A 18 -1.07 11.06 1.55
C ILE A 18 -1.02 11.15 0.03
N VAL A 19 -1.54 10.14 -0.65
CA VAL A 19 -1.57 10.06 -2.13
C VAL A 19 -2.29 11.27 -2.72
N ALA A 20 -3.43 11.67 -2.14
CA ALA A 20 -4.19 12.83 -2.57
C ALA A 20 -3.64 14.18 -2.07
N SER A 21 -2.61 14.19 -1.22
CA SER A 21 -2.13 15.42 -0.59
C SER A 21 -1.36 16.30 -1.58
N LYS A 22 -1.58 17.62 -1.48
CA LYS A 22 -0.78 18.61 -2.20
C LYS A 22 0.70 18.56 -1.81
N LEU A 23 0.98 18.23 -0.55
CA LEU A 23 2.33 18.09 -0.01
C LEU A 23 3.12 17.00 -0.76
N PHE A 24 2.57 15.78 -0.80
CA PHE A 24 3.20 14.67 -1.52
C PHE A 24 3.31 14.96 -3.02
N GLY A 25 2.24 15.47 -3.64
CA GLY A 25 2.25 15.79 -5.07
C GLY A 25 3.32 16.82 -5.45
N ALA A 26 3.51 17.87 -4.63
CA ALA A 26 4.53 18.88 -4.84
C ALA A 26 5.94 18.34 -4.63
N TYR A 27 6.16 17.58 -3.56
CA TYR A 27 7.46 16.98 -3.28
C TYR A 27 7.85 15.98 -4.36
N ARG A 28 6.95 15.07 -4.75
CA ARG A 28 7.18 14.11 -5.83
C ARG A 28 7.64 14.79 -7.10
N LYS A 29 6.93 15.83 -7.56
CA LYS A 29 7.30 16.58 -8.76
C LYS A 29 8.69 17.19 -8.66
N ALA A 30 9.01 17.80 -7.50
CA ALA A 30 10.32 18.41 -7.27
C ALA A 30 11.44 17.36 -7.22
N PHE A 31 11.20 16.25 -6.53
CA PHE A 31 12.12 15.12 -6.41
C PHE A 31 12.42 14.51 -7.78
N GLU A 32 11.38 14.19 -8.56
CA GLU A 32 11.53 13.61 -9.91
C GLU A 32 12.30 14.56 -10.83
N SER A 33 11.99 15.86 -10.78
CA SER A 33 12.68 16.87 -11.59
C SER A 33 14.15 17.04 -11.20
N ALA A 34 14.49 16.95 -9.92
CA ALA A 34 15.85 17.19 -9.42
C ALA A 34 16.76 15.96 -9.52
N THR A 35 16.18 14.77 -9.32
CA THR A 35 16.95 13.52 -9.24
C THR A 35 16.92 12.73 -10.54
N GLY A 36 15.89 12.94 -11.37
CA GLY A 36 15.58 12.08 -12.52
C GLY A 36 14.99 10.73 -12.12
N LEU A 37 14.71 10.51 -10.83
CA LEU A 37 14.22 9.24 -10.31
C LEU A 37 12.72 9.27 -9.98
N PRO A 38 12.02 8.14 -10.20
CA PRO A 38 10.62 8.04 -9.85
C PRO A 38 10.44 8.05 -8.33
N LEU A 39 9.46 8.80 -7.82
CA LEU A 39 9.06 8.69 -6.41
C LEU A 39 7.64 8.15 -6.30
N ARG A 40 7.54 7.00 -5.63
CA ARG A 40 6.28 6.29 -5.44
C ARG A 40 5.98 6.14 -3.95
N ILE A 41 4.70 6.03 -3.61
CA ILE A 41 4.28 5.61 -2.28
C ILE A 41 3.68 4.21 -2.37
N VAL A 42 4.12 3.32 -1.49
CA VAL A 42 3.77 1.90 -1.49
C VAL A 42 3.14 1.53 -0.17
N ARG A 43 2.05 0.76 -0.21
CA ARG A 43 1.36 0.31 0.99
C ARG A 43 2.11 -0.84 1.65
N VAL A 44 2.06 -0.89 2.98
CA VAL A 44 2.48 -2.08 3.74
C VAL A 44 1.68 -3.30 3.29
N GLY A 45 2.37 -4.39 2.96
CA GLY A 45 1.80 -5.63 2.45
C GLY A 45 1.51 -5.64 0.94
N ASP A 46 1.78 -4.55 0.21
CA ASP A 46 1.77 -4.60 -1.26
C ASP A 46 3.16 -4.85 -1.83
N TYR A 47 3.43 -6.12 -2.12
CA TYR A 47 4.69 -6.57 -2.72
C TYR A 47 4.65 -6.55 -4.25
N SER A 48 3.46 -6.43 -4.85
CA SER A 48 3.29 -6.50 -6.29
C SER A 48 3.93 -5.31 -7.02
N GLY A 49 4.08 -4.18 -6.33
CA GLY A 49 4.49 -2.92 -6.95
C GLY A 49 3.54 -2.46 -8.07
N ARG A 50 2.29 -2.97 -8.06
CA ARG A 50 1.23 -2.70 -9.04
C ARG A 50 0.15 -1.75 -8.51
N ASP A 51 0.30 -1.16 -7.31
CA ASP A 51 -0.71 -0.23 -6.78
C ASP A 51 -0.99 0.90 -7.78
N ALA A 52 -2.20 0.87 -8.35
CA ALA A 52 -2.69 1.79 -9.36
C ALA A 52 -2.98 3.20 -8.81
N SER A 53 -2.89 3.39 -7.49
CA SER A 53 -3.11 4.68 -6.81
C SER A 53 -2.05 5.75 -7.13
N VAL A 54 -0.94 5.38 -7.76
CA VAL A 54 0.07 6.31 -8.29
C VAL A 54 0.17 6.15 -9.81
N ALA A 55 -0.91 6.50 -10.51
CA ALA A 55 -0.93 6.53 -11.97
C ALA A 55 0.13 7.50 -12.52
N GLY A 56 0.96 7.02 -13.45
CA GLY A 56 1.74 7.86 -14.37
C GLY A 56 3.19 8.16 -14.01
N VAL A 57 4.05 7.16 -13.74
CA VAL A 57 5.51 7.40 -13.67
C VAL A 57 6.25 6.38 -14.53
N ASP A 58 7.06 6.89 -15.45
CA ASP A 58 8.01 6.17 -16.29
C ASP A 58 8.73 5.12 -15.44
N ARG A 59 8.42 3.86 -15.73
CA ARG A 59 9.16 2.73 -15.18
C ARG A 59 10.39 2.55 -16.05
N ASN A 60 11.49 2.14 -15.43
CA ASN A 60 12.59 1.56 -16.18
C ASN A 60 12.04 0.50 -17.16
N ALA A 61 12.38 0.63 -18.44
CA ALA A 61 11.83 -0.20 -19.51
C ALA A 61 12.11 -1.68 -19.25
N PHE A 62 13.31 -2.01 -18.75
CA PHE A 62 13.65 -3.37 -18.34
C PHE A 62 12.74 -3.89 -17.24
N CYS A 63 12.57 -3.12 -16.15
CA CYS A 63 11.70 -3.51 -15.03
C CYS A 63 10.24 -3.70 -15.46
N THR A 64 9.79 -2.96 -16.48
CA THR A 64 8.45 -3.15 -17.07
C THR A 64 8.35 -4.49 -17.77
N MET A 65 9.30 -4.81 -18.65
CA MET A 65 9.32 -6.07 -19.39
C MET A 65 9.43 -7.29 -18.47
N VAL A 66 10.28 -7.24 -17.44
CA VAL A 66 10.44 -8.33 -16.46
C VAL A 66 9.12 -8.63 -15.75
N ARG A 67 8.36 -7.60 -15.36
CA ARG A 67 7.07 -7.78 -14.65
C ARG A 67 5.94 -8.32 -15.52
N GLU A 68 6.08 -8.26 -16.84
CA GLU A 68 5.14 -8.88 -17.79
C GLU A 68 5.37 -10.39 -17.96
N THR A 69 6.46 -10.92 -17.40
CA THR A 69 6.75 -12.36 -17.35
C THR A 69 6.20 -12.96 -16.05
N GLU A 70 5.80 -14.24 -16.07
CA GLU A 70 5.22 -14.92 -14.90
C GLU A 70 6.23 -15.05 -13.76
N SER A 71 7.46 -15.50 -14.06
CA SER A 71 8.51 -15.67 -13.03
C SER A 71 9.17 -14.35 -12.61
N GLY A 72 9.44 -13.44 -13.56
CA GLY A 72 10.00 -12.13 -13.23
C GLY A 72 9.08 -11.31 -12.32
N CYS A 73 7.76 -11.51 -12.43
CA CYS A 73 6.81 -11.01 -11.45
C CYS A 73 7.03 -11.60 -10.05
N ALA A 74 7.29 -12.90 -9.93
CA ALA A 74 7.51 -13.57 -8.64
C ALA A 74 8.82 -13.11 -7.96
N GLU A 75 9.91 -13.00 -8.72
CA GLU A 75 11.19 -12.49 -8.22
C GLU A 75 11.10 -11.02 -7.78
N CYS A 76 10.46 -10.17 -8.60
CA CYS A 76 10.23 -8.77 -8.23
C CYS A 76 9.40 -8.64 -6.95
N VAL A 77 8.39 -9.51 -6.78
CA VAL A 77 7.56 -9.57 -5.58
C VAL A 77 8.38 -9.96 -4.36
N GLU A 78 9.23 -10.97 -4.49
CA GLU A 78 10.07 -11.44 -3.39
C GLU A 78 11.09 -10.38 -2.97
N VAL A 79 11.76 -9.74 -3.93
CA VAL A 79 12.66 -8.61 -3.67
C VAL A 79 11.92 -7.47 -2.96
N ASN A 80 10.71 -7.11 -3.42
CA ASN A 80 9.90 -6.08 -2.76
C ASN A 80 9.48 -6.50 -1.35
N ARG A 81 9.16 -7.78 -1.12
CA ARG A 81 8.79 -8.32 0.19
C ARG A 81 9.96 -8.21 1.16
N VAL A 82 11.16 -8.63 0.76
CA VAL A 82 12.38 -8.53 1.56
C VAL A 82 12.70 -7.06 1.86
N LEU A 83 12.71 -6.21 0.84
CA LEU A 83 12.98 -4.78 0.99
C LEU A 83 12.01 -4.13 1.98
N GLN A 84 10.72 -4.41 1.84
CA GLN A 84 9.69 -3.84 2.70
C GLN A 84 9.85 -4.29 4.15
N ASN A 85 10.16 -5.57 4.39
CA ASN A 85 10.41 -6.09 5.74
C ASN A 85 11.63 -5.43 6.39
N THR A 86 12.71 -5.27 5.66
CA THR A 86 13.91 -4.57 6.16
C THR A 86 13.62 -3.10 6.43
N ALA A 87 12.87 -2.46 5.53
CA ALA A 87 12.51 -1.04 5.63
C ALA A 87 11.57 -0.71 6.82
N MET A 88 10.98 -1.71 7.48
CA MET A 88 10.16 -1.49 8.68
C MET A 88 10.94 -0.80 9.81
N SER A 89 12.27 -0.94 9.84
CA SER A 89 13.14 -0.39 10.89
C SER A 89 13.83 0.92 10.51
N GLY A 90 13.68 1.40 9.27
CA GLY A 90 14.39 2.57 8.74
C GLY A 90 14.55 2.50 7.23
N ALA A 91 15.24 3.47 6.63
CA ALA A 91 15.55 3.39 5.21
C ALA A 91 16.34 2.11 4.88
N ALA A 92 15.91 1.38 3.87
CA ALA A 92 16.57 0.16 3.43
C ALA A 92 16.70 0.14 1.92
N SER A 93 17.81 -0.42 1.44
CA SER A 93 18.05 -0.62 0.01
C SER A 93 18.31 -2.08 -0.28
N THR A 94 17.94 -2.53 -1.48
CA THR A 94 18.24 -3.87 -1.98
C THR A 94 18.68 -3.80 -3.43
N ARG A 95 19.36 -4.85 -3.88
CA ARG A 95 19.76 -5.04 -5.27
C ARG A 95 19.00 -6.25 -5.82
N CYS A 96 18.37 -6.10 -6.99
CA CYS A 96 17.70 -7.23 -7.66
C CYS A 96 18.69 -8.10 -8.44
N PHE A 97 18.22 -9.22 -8.99
CA PHE A 97 19.05 -10.13 -9.82
C PHE A 97 19.70 -9.42 -11.00
N ALA A 98 19.04 -8.38 -11.56
CA ALA A 98 19.57 -7.59 -12.66
C ALA A 98 20.55 -6.49 -12.24
N GLY A 99 20.94 -6.46 -10.96
CA GLY A 99 21.90 -5.51 -10.43
C GLY A 99 21.34 -4.10 -10.18
N LEU A 100 20.03 -3.87 -10.35
CA LEU A 100 19.41 -2.57 -10.07
C LEU A 100 19.15 -2.41 -8.57
N VAL A 101 19.41 -1.20 -8.07
CA VAL A 101 19.21 -0.83 -6.67
C VAL A 101 17.87 -0.12 -6.49
N GLU A 102 17.15 -0.51 -5.45
CA GLU A 102 15.95 0.16 -4.99
C GLU A 102 16.00 0.46 -3.50
N THR A 103 15.33 1.53 -3.09
CA THR A 103 15.26 1.96 -1.69
C THR A 103 13.81 2.22 -1.28
N MET A 104 13.49 1.80 -0.05
CA MET A 104 12.25 2.16 0.64
C MET A 104 12.56 2.92 1.92
N VAL A 105 11.80 3.99 2.18
CA VAL A 105 11.86 4.79 3.40
C VAL A 105 10.48 4.74 4.09
N PRO A 106 10.39 4.30 5.35
CA PRO A 106 9.11 4.14 6.04
C PRO A 106 8.48 5.49 6.42
N VAL A 107 7.17 5.62 6.17
CA VAL A 107 6.33 6.74 6.63
C VAL A 107 5.54 6.28 7.84
N HIS A 108 5.57 7.07 8.92
CA HIS A 108 5.03 6.69 10.21
C HIS A 108 3.77 7.47 10.58
N HIS A 109 2.87 6.80 11.30
CA HIS A 109 1.77 7.43 12.02
C HIS A 109 1.46 6.66 13.30
N GLY A 110 1.32 7.35 14.44
CA GLY A 110 1.03 6.70 15.72
C GLY A 110 2.06 5.67 16.17
N GLY A 111 3.33 5.80 15.75
CA GLY A 111 4.39 4.83 16.05
C GLY A 111 4.41 3.59 15.14
N GLU A 112 3.49 3.50 14.17
CA GLU A 112 3.47 2.42 13.18
C GLU A 112 3.88 2.91 11.79
N VAL A 113 4.48 2.02 11.01
CA VAL A 113 4.71 2.24 9.57
C VAL A 113 3.40 2.03 8.83
N ILE A 114 2.95 3.06 8.11
CA ILE A 114 1.68 3.03 7.35
C ILE A 114 1.90 2.93 5.83
N ALA A 115 3.07 3.34 5.35
CA ALA A 115 3.46 3.32 3.94
C ALA A 115 4.98 3.42 3.79
N PHE A 116 5.46 3.27 2.56
CA PHE A 116 6.86 3.48 2.19
C PHE A 116 6.96 4.47 1.04
N LEU A 117 7.88 5.42 1.13
CA LEU A 117 8.39 6.14 -0.03
C LEU A 117 9.39 5.23 -0.74
N ARG A 118 9.22 5.01 -2.05
CA ARG A 118 10.08 4.16 -2.86
C ARG A 118 10.67 4.96 -4.02
N THR A 119 11.97 4.81 -4.20
CA THR A 119 12.74 5.29 -5.36
C THR A 119 13.77 4.23 -5.75
N GLY A 120 14.43 4.41 -6.89
CA GLY A 120 15.51 3.54 -7.32
C GLY A 120 15.38 3.18 -8.80
N GLU A 121 15.58 1.89 -9.10
CA GLU A 121 15.77 1.37 -10.46
C GLU A 121 17.09 1.90 -11.08
N VAL A 122 18.09 2.12 -10.21
CA VAL A 122 19.39 2.74 -10.54
C VAL A 122 20.54 1.75 -10.46
N ARG A 123 21.68 2.13 -11.02
CA ARG A 123 22.95 1.40 -10.84
C ARG A 123 24.12 2.38 -10.77
N ASP A 124 25.17 1.97 -10.11
CA ASP A 124 26.42 2.72 -9.99
C ASP A 124 27.30 2.58 -11.23
N GLU A 125 27.26 1.43 -11.90
CA GLU A 125 28.08 1.11 -13.06
C GLU A 125 27.26 0.40 -14.14
N VAL A 126 27.74 0.48 -15.40
CA VAL A 126 27.22 -0.34 -16.51
C VAL A 126 27.54 -1.81 -16.21
N PRO A 127 26.58 -2.74 -16.36
CA PRO A 127 26.83 -4.14 -16.06
C PRO A 127 27.93 -4.68 -16.96
N SER A 128 28.86 -5.43 -16.37
CA SER A 128 29.89 -6.18 -17.06
C SER A 128 29.30 -7.28 -17.94
N GLY A 129 30.11 -7.85 -18.85
CA GLY A 129 29.68 -8.98 -19.69
C GLY A 129 29.21 -10.17 -18.85
N GLU A 130 29.94 -10.49 -17.78
CA GLU A 130 29.61 -11.57 -16.84
C GLU A 130 28.27 -11.32 -16.13
N GLU A 131 28.02 -10.10 -15.62
CA GLU A 131 26.73 -9.74 -15.02
C GLU A 131 25.58 -9.78 -16.05
N ILE A 132 25.84 -9.42 -17.31
CA ILE A 132 24.84 -9.56 -18.38
C ILE A 132 24.54 -11.05 -18.64
N ASP A 133 25.57 -11.90 -18.69
CA ASP A 133 25.42 -13.33 -18.93
C ASP A 133 24.60 -13.99 -17.81
N GLU A 134 24.84 -13.64 -16.54
CA GLU A 134 24.03 -14.11 -15.40
C GLU A 134 22.55 -13.69 -15.50
N VAL A 135 22.31 -12.44 -15.92
CA VAL A 135 20.95 -11.95 -16.14
C VAL A 135 20.27 -12.68 -17.30
N VAL A 136 21.00 -12.92 -18.39
CA VAL A 136 20.51 -13.65 -19.56
C VAL A 136 20.14 -15.09 -19.18
N GLU A 137 20.98 -15.79 -18.42
CA GLU A 137 20.69 -17.13 -17.92
C GLU A 137 19.41 -17.15 -17.08
N THR A 138 19.26 -16.19 -16.18
CA THR A 138 18.05 -16.04 -15.36
C THR A 138 16.80 -15.77 -16.21
N LEU A 139 16.91 -14.92 -17.24
CA LEU A 139 15.80 -14.59 -18.13
C LEU A 139 15.39 -15.79 -19.01
N HIS A 140 16.35 -16.55 -19.55
CA HIS A 140 16.05 -17.74 -20.37
C HIS A 140 15.38 -18.87 -19.60
N ALA A 141 15.53 -18.91 -18.27
CA ALA A 141 14.80 -19.87 -17.45
C ALA A 141 13.27 -19.64 -17.52
N VAL A 142 12.81 -18.47 -17.97
CA VAL A 142 11.42 -18.01 -17.82
C VAL A 142 10.85 -17.30 -19.06
N VAL A 143 11.69 -16.96 -20.03
CA VAL A 143 11.34 -16.39 -21.33
C VAL A 143 11.95 -17.26 -22.42
N GLU A 144 11.10 -17.94 -23.19
CA GLU A 144 11.52 -18.83 -24.29
C GLU A 144 11.93 -18.05 -25.57
N ASP A 145 11.52 -16.79 -25.68
CA ASP A 145 11.74 -15.94 -26.85
C ASP A 145 13.07 -15.19 -26.75
N ASP A 146 14.07 -15.62 -27.53
CA ASP A 146 15.41 -15.04 -27.57
C ASP A 146 15.41 -13.56 -28.00
N ASP A 147 14.54 -13.16 -28.93
CA ASP A 147 14.44 -11.77 -29.37
C ASP A 147 13.91 -10.88 -28.24
N ARG A 148 12.97 -11.42 -27.44
CA ARG A 148 12.47 -10.74 -26.25
C ARG A 148 13.53 -10.61 -25.18
N VAL A 149 14.33 -11.65 -24.93
CA VAL A 149 15.45 -11.58 -23.97
C VAL A 149 16.48 -10.54 -24.42
N ALA A 150 16.82 -10.50 -25.72
CA ALA A 150 17.72 -9.50 -26.28
C ALA A 150 17.18 -8.07 -26.07
N ALA A 151 15.89 -7.84 -26.31
CA ALA A 151 15.26 -6.54 -26.08
C ALA A 151 15.30 -6.12 -24.60
N MET A 152 15.13 -7.08 -23.68
CA MET A 152 15.24 -6.83 -22.23
C MET A 152 16.68 -6.45 -21.85
N VAL A 153 17.69 -7.15 -22.37
CA VAL A 153 19.10 -6.85 -22.12
C VAL A 153 19.48 -5.47 -22.66
N GLU A 154 19.02 -5.10 -23.85
CA GLU A 154 19.25 -3.75 -24.37
C GLU A 154 18.59 -2.69 -23.48
N ALA A 155 17.35 -2.91 -23.04
CA ALA A 155 16.69 -2.02 -22.09
C ALA A 155 17.41 -1.94 -20.72
N LEU A 156 18.09 -3.01 -20.29
CA LEU A 156 18.90 -3.03 -19.07
C LEU A 156 20.19 -2.23 -19.22
N LYS A 157 20.79 -2.21 -20.42
CA LYS A 157 21.96 -1.40 -20.76
C LYS A 157 21.61 0.08 -20.92
N GLU A 158 20.46 0.37 -21.52
CA GLU A 158 19.92 1.72 -21.71
C GLU A 158 19.24 2.29 -20.45
N ALA A 159 19.03 1.46 -19.43
CA ALA A 159 18.33 1.79 -18.19
C ALA A 159 18.74 3.16 -17.64
N PRO A 160 17.78 4.10 -17.48
CA PRO A 160 18.08 5.50 -17.30
C PRO A 160 18.32 5.79 -15.81
N THR A 161 19.50 5.47 -15.27
CA THR A 161 20.17 6.28 -14.22
C THR A 161 21.41 5.56 -13.71
N GLN A 162 22.52 5.77 -14.42
CA GLN A 162 23.82 5.65 -13.78
C GLN A 162 23.95 6.75 -12.73
N MET A 163 24.17 6.36 -11.48
CA MET A 163 24.32 7.30 -10.39
C MET A 163 25.36 6.81 -9.40
N THR A 164 26.30 7.70 -9.07
CA THR A 164 27.32 7.40 -8.07
C THR A 164 26.67 7.07 -6.72
N LYS A 165 27.34 6.21 -5.94
CA LYS A 165 26.89 5.85 -4.58
C LYS A 165 26.62 7.08 -3.72
N ASP A 166 27.49 8.09 -3.77
CA ASP A 166 27.33 9.33 -3.01
C ASP A 166 26.10 10.14 -3.44
N ARG A 167 25.84 10.23 -4.74
CA ARG A 167 24.66 10.93 -5.25
C ARG A 167 23.39 10.17 -4.87
N TYR A 168 23.40 8.84 -4.93
CA TYR A 168 22.26 8.03 -4.49
C TYR A 168 22.03 8.15 -2.98
N ALA A 169 23.10 8.13 -2.17
CA ALA A 169 23.00 8.34 -0.74
C ALA A 169 22.35 9.70 -0.42
N GLY A 170 22.72 10.76 -1.14
CA GLY A 170 22.06 12.07 -1.04
C GLY A 170 20.57 12.03 -1.40
N VAL A 171 20.19 11.29 -2.43
CA VAL A 171 18.78 11.06 -2.79
C VAL A 171 18.02 10.36 -1.65
N VAL A 172 18.62 9.33 -1.05
CA VAL A 172 18.03 8.61 0.09
C VAL A 172 17.85 9.55 1.29
N SER A 173 18.86 10.36 1.62
CA SER A 173 18.75 11.33 2.72
C SER A 173 17.65 12.37 2.49
N LEU A 174 17.45 12.84 1.25
CA LEU A 174 16.32 13.72 0.94
C LEU A 174 14.97 13.04 1.23
N LEU A 175 14.84 11.75 0.88
CA LEU A 175 13.64 10.98 1.17
C LEU A 175 13.43 10.73 2.66
N GLU A 176 14.48 10.48 3.43
CA GLU A 176 14.41 10.34 4.89
C GLU A 176 13.87 11.61 5.53
N VAL A 177 14.43 12.77 5.18
CA VAL A 177 13.95 14.08 5.68
C VAL A 177 12.50 14.32 5.31
N PHE A 178 12.11 14.05 4.06
CA PHE A 178 10.72 14.21 3.64
C PHE A 178 9.78 13.20 4.33
N SER A 179 10.23 11.98 4.58
CA SER A 179 9.45 10.99 5.32
C SER A 179 9.15 11.44 6.74
N GLU A 180 10.12 12.05 7.42
CA GLU A 180 9.94 12.64 8.74
C GLU A 180 8.91 13.78 8.71
N GLN A 181 9.05 14.71 7.77
CA GLN A 181 8.11 15.84 7.58
C GLN A 181 6.70 15.36 7.27
N LEU A 182 6.58 14.36 6.40
CA LEU A 182 5.29 13.78 6.03
C LEU A 182 4.66 13.06 7.23
N SER A 183 5.45 12.31 7.99
CA SER A 183 5.00 11.64 9.21
C SER A 183 4.50 12.64 10.27
N GLU A 184 5.18 13.77 10.41
CA GLU A 184 4.76 14.86 11.28
C GLU A 184 3.46 15.53 10.82
N HIS A 185 3.37 15.85 9.52
CA HIS A 185 2.16 16.42 8.94
C HIS A 185 0.93 15.53 9.16
N LEU A 186 1.08 14.22 9.03
CA LEU A 186 -0.01 13.27 9.27
C LEU A 186 -0.43 13.21 10.74
N ARG A 187 0.51 13.37 11.69
CA ARG A 187 0.16 13.54 13.11
C ARG A 187 -0.68 14.79 13.32
N GLU A 188 -0.27 15.92 12.75
CA GLU A 188 -1.02 17.18 12.89
C GLU A 188 -2.42 17.13 12.27
N VAL A 189 -2.56 16.54 11.08
CA VAL A 189 -3.85 16.39 10.41
C VAL A 189 -4.80 15.51 11.22
N ALA A 190 -4.30 14.42 11.82
CA ALA A 190 -5.09 13.58 12.71
C ALA A 190 -5.56 14.34 13.96
N ILE A 191 -4.67 15.11 14.61
CA ILE A 191 -5.00 15.94 15.78
C ILE A 191 -6.06 16.99 15.41
N ARG A 192 -5.90 17.67 14.27
CA ARG A 192 -6.87 18.67 13.79
C ARG A 192 -8.23 18.05 13.49
N ARG A 193 -8.26 16.87 12.85
CA ARG A 193 -9.52 16.12 12.62
C ARG A 193 -10.21 15.78 13.94
N MET A 194 -9.48 15.21 14.90
CA MET A 194 -10.01 14.90 16.24
C MET A 194 -10.59 16.15 16.94
N SER A 195 -9.99 17.33 16.71
CA SER A 195 -10.50 18.60 17.25
C SER A 195 -11.66 19.23 16.46
N SER A 196 -11.88 18.81 15.21
CA SER A 196 -12.90 19.38 14.30
C SER A 196 -14.15 18.49 14.14
N GLU A 197 -14.02 17.18 14.40
CA GLU A 197 -15.16 16.27 14.40
C GLU A 197 -15.99 16.51 15.67
N PRO A 198 -17.33 16.62 15.56
CA PRO A 198 -18.17 16.72 16.74
C PRO A 198 -17.89 15.53 17.65
N GLU A 199 -17.65 15.81 18.94
CA GLU A 199 -17.39 14.81 19.98
C GLU A 199 -18.40 13.64 19.97
N SER A 200 -19.64 13.91 19.58
CA SER A 200 -20.69 12.91 19.38
C SER A 200 -20.38 11.90 18.26
N VAL A 201 -19.82 12.35 17.13
CA VAL A 201 -19.41 11.46 16.03
C VAL A 201 -18.18 10.65 16.44
N ARG A 202 -17.18 11.27 17.09
CA ARG A 202 -15.99 10.57 17.59
C ARG A 202 -16.36 9.38 18.48
N ARG A 203 -17.21 9.62 19.49
CA ARG A 203 -17.71 8.57 20.38
C ARG A 203 -18.45 7.45 19.64
N ALA A 204 -19.17 7.78 18.57
CA ALA A 204 -19.84 6.78 17.75
C ALA A 204 -18.85 5.92 16.96
N LEU A 205 -17.79 6.53 16.43
CA LEU A 205 -16.74 5.82 15.71
C LEU A 205 -15.98 4.85 16.62
N GLU A 206 -15.65 5.28 17.84
CA GLU A 206 -15.04 4.43 18.88
C GLU A 206 -15.92 3.24 19.21
N TYR A 207 -17.21 3.49 19.47
CA TYR A 207 -18.17 2.42 19.71
C TYR A 207 -18.25 1.41 18.55
N ILE A 208 -18.25 1.89 17.30
CA ILE A 208 -18.27 1.02 16.12
C ILE A 208 -17.00 0.17 16.03
N GLU A 209 -15.84 0.72 16.38
CA GLU A 209 -14.57 0.00 16.34
C GLU A 209 -14.55 -1.15 17.35
N GLU A 210 -14.94 -0.86 18.59
CA GLU A 210 -14.97 -1.83 19.69
C GLU A 210 -15.97 -2.97 19.47
N ASN A 211 -17.00 -2.74 18.64
CA ASN A 211 -18.12 -3.66 18.43
C ASN A 211 -18.20 -4.17 16.98
N LEU A 212 -17.12 -4.09 16.20
CA LEU A 212 -17.17 -4.35 14.76
C LEU A 212 -17.53 -5.81 14.41
N GLU A 213 -17.17 -6.76 15.28
CA GLU A 213 -17.49 -8.19 15.14
C GLU A 213 -18.99 -8.46 15.33
N ASP A 214 -19.65 -7.65 16.15
CA ASP A 214 -21.03 -7.86 16.61
C ASP A 214 -22.07 -7.08 15.80
N PRO A 215 -23.35 -7.47 15.83
CA PRO A 215 -24.43 -6.69 15.21
C PRO A 215 -24.56 -5.29 15.83
N ILE A 216 -24.12 -4.26 15.10
CA ILE A 216 -24.23 -2.86 15.52
C ILE A 216 -25.62 -2.31 15.20
N GLN A 217 -26.39 -1.99 16.24
CA GLN A 217 -27.70 -1.35 16.11
C GLN A 217 -27.58 0.17 16.04
N LEU A 218 -28.45 0.81 15.28
CA LEU A 218 -28.45 2.26 15.07
C LEU A 218 -28.70 3.02 16.39
N GLU A 219 -29.58 2.48 17.23
CA GLU A 219 -29.94 3.01 18.55
C GLU A 219 -28.74 2.99 19.50
N ALA A 220 -27.95 1.92 19.45
CA ALA A 220 -26.78 1.77 20.29
C ALA A 220 -25.67 2.75 19.87
N ALA A 221 -25.44 2.91 18.57
CA ALA A 221 -24.51 3.90 18.04
C ALA A 221 -24.95 5.34 18.36
N ALA A 222 -26.25 5.64 18.25
CA ALA A 222 -26.79 6.95 18.61
C ALA A 222 -26.66 7.23 20.12
N LYS A 223 -26.91 6.23 20.96
CA LYS A 223 -26.71 6.32 22.41
C LYS A 223 -25.22 6.54 22.76
N ALA A 224 -24.32 5.83 22.10
CA ALA A 224 -22.89 6.03 22.23
C ALA A 224 -22.48 7.45 21.81
N ALA A 225 -23.13 8.04 20.80
CA ALA A 225 -22.93 9.42 20.38
C ALA A 225 -23.56 10.47 21.32
N GLY A 226 -24.41 10.07 22.27
CA GLY A 226 -25.19 11.01 23.09
C GLY A 226 -26.26 11.76 22.30
N LEU A 227 -26.74 11.19 21.19
CA LEU A 227 -27.71 11.81 20.27
C LEU A 227 -28.98 10.97 20.15
N SER A 228 -30.08 11.61 19.74
CA SER A 228 -31.23 10.86 19.23
C SER A 228 -30.87 10.17 17.90
N VAL A 229 -31.55 9.08 17.55
CA VAL A 229 -31.30 8.31 16.33
C VAL A 229 -31.31 9.17 15.06
N SER A 230 -32.26 10.12 14.97
CA SER A 230 -32.39 11.01 13.82
C SER A 230 -31.31 12.09 13.78
N ALA A 231 -30.89 12.62 14.94
CA ALA A 231 -29.76 13.55 15.03
C ALA A 231 -28.44 12.85 14.70
N PHE A 232 -28.25 11.64 15.23
CA PHE A 232 -27.10 10.79 14.94
C PHE A 232 -26.98 10.50 13.45
N SER A 233 -28.03 10.01 12.80
CA SER A 233 -27.98 9.66 11.36
C SER A 233 -27.58 10.84 10.48
N ARG A 234 -28.09 12.05 10.80
CA ARG A 234 -27.72 13.28 10.09
C ARG A 234 -26.28 13.69 10.37
N ALA A 235 -25.87 13.76 11.64
CA ALA A 235 -24.53 14.17 12.03
C ALA A 235 -23.46 13.19 11.51
N PHE A 236 -23.71 11.89 11.65
CA PHE A 236 -22.82 10.83 11.21
C PHE A 236 -22.65 10.84 9.68
N LYS A 237 -23.75 10.98 8.92
CA LYS A 237 -23.66 11.08 7.46
C LYS A 237 -23.01 12.38 7.00
N ALA A 238 -23.28 13.50 7.68
CA ALA A 238 -22.63 14.77 7.37
C ALA A 238 -21.11 14.71 7.62
N SER A 239 -20.68 14.03 8.68
CA SER A 239 -19.27 13.91 9.04
C SER A 239 -18.51 12.85 8.25
N THR A 240 -19.12 11.68 8.00
CA THR A 240 -18.44 10.52 7.37
C THR A 240 -18.75 10.37 5.89
N GLY A 241 -19.75 11.08 5.38
CA GLY A 241 -20.31 10.90 4.03
C GLY A 241 -21.14 9.62 3.85
N LEU A 242 -21.24 8.76 4.87
CA LEU A 242 -21.83 7.43 4.78
C LEU A 242 -22.94 7.23 5.81
N THR A 243 -23.88 6.34 5.53
CA THR A 243 -24.78 5.82 6.57
C THR A 243 -24.01 4.90 7.52
N LEU A 244 -24.54 4.69 8.74
CA LEU A 244 -23.93 3.77 9.71
C LEU A 244 -23.69 2.38 9.10
N ILE A 245 -24.70 1.82 8.41
CA ILE A 245 -24.62 0.48 7.81
C ILE A 245 -23.54 0.42 6.73
N GLU A 246 -23.45 1.44 5.87
CA GLU A 246 -22.42 1.53 4.84
C GLU A 246 -21.02 1.62 5.46
N TYR A 247 -20.88 2.45 6.49
CA TYR A 247 -19.62 2.62 7.20
C TYR A 247 -19.17 1.31 7.86
N VAL A 248 -20.04 0.66 8.64
CA VAL A 248 -19.76 -0.64 9.28
C VAL A 248 -19.38 -1.68 8.23
N ASN A 249 -20.17 -1.82 7.17
CA ASN A 249 -19.90 -2.78 6.11
C ASN A 249 -18.55 -2.53 5.42
N ARG A 250 -18.24 -1.28 5.07
CA ARG A 250 -16.95 -0.92 4.45
C ARG A 250 -15.78 -1.36 5.33
N LYS A 251 -15.92 -1.16 6.63
CA LYS A 251 -14.88 -1.44 7.61
C LYS A 251 -14.73 -2.95 7.89
N ARG A 252 -15.81 -3.70 7.83
CA ARG A 252 -15.77 -5.17 7.82
C ARG A 252 -15.11 -5.73 6.56
N ILE A 253 -15.35 -5.14 5.38
CA ILE A 253 -14.64 -5.50 4.15
C ILE A 253 -13.15 -5.19 4.24
N GLU A 254 -12.78 -4.05 4.82
CA GLU A 254 -11.38 -3.69 5.09
C GLU A 254 -10.68 -4.75 5.96
N TRP A 255 -11.35 -5.25 6.99
CA TRP A 255 -10.85 -6.35 7.80
C TRP A 255 -10.78 -7.67 7.01
N ALA A 256 -11.82 -8.00 6.26
CA ALA A 256 -11.87 -9.23 5.46
C ALA A 256 -10.71 -9.33 4.47
N ARG A 257 -10.32 -8.22 3.83
CA ARG A 257 -9.15 -8.19 2.94
C ARG A 257 -7.88 -8.70 3.59
N ARG A 258 -7.64 -8.34 4.85
CA ARG A 258 -6.45 -8.76 5.60
C ARG A 258 -6.50 -10.25 5.92
N GLU A 259 -7.67 -10.72 6.36
CA GLU A 259 -7.88 -12.14 6.65
C GLU A 259 -7.79 -13.00 5.38
N LEU A 260 -8.19 -12.49 4.20
CA LEU A 260 -8.12 -13.22 2.94
C LEU A 260 -6.68 -13.51 2.48
N LEU A 261 -5.67 -12.81 3.01
CA LEU A 261 -4.26 -13.10 2.75
C LEU A 261 -3.79 -14.39 3.45
N ARG A 262 -4.52 -14.83 4.48
CA ARG A 262 -4.22 -16.07 5.20
C ARG A 262 -4.74 -17.28 4.41
N ARG A 263 -3.85 -18.25 4.13
CA ARG A 263 -4.17 -19.44 3.33
C ARG A 263 -5.00 -20.48 4.08
N ASP A 264 -4.96 -20.47 5.41
CA ASP A 264 -5.54 -21.46 6.31
C ASP A 264 -7.04 -21.25 6.63
N VAL A 265 -7.61 -20.09 6.30
CA VAL A 265 -8.98 -19.73 6.72
C VAL A 265 -9.95 -19.76 5.54
N ARG A 266 -11.13 -20.37 5.69
CA ARG A 266 -12.13 -20.40 4.62
C ARG A 266 -12.78 -19.03 4.43
N VAL A 267 -13.13 -18.66 3.19
CA VAL A 267 -13.81 -17.37 2.90
C VAL A 267 -15.10 -17.22 3.71
N SER A 268 -15.85 -18.32 3.89
CA SER A 268 -17.05 -18.34 4.73
C SER A 268 -16.76 -18.03 6.19
N GLU A 269 -15.68 -18.57 6.75
CA GLU A 269 -15.29 -18.30 8.14
C GLU A 269 -14.87 -16.84 8.31
N ILE A 270 -14.16 -16.28 7.33
CA ILE A 270 -13.82 -14.85 7.32
C ILE A 270 -15.08 -13.99 7.30
N ALA A 271 -16.07 -14.31 6.47
CA ALA A 271 -17.31 -13.55 6.39
C ALA A 271 -18.00 -13.43 7.76
N TYR A 272 -18.12 -14.55 8.49
CA TYR A 272 -18.71 -14.56 9.82
C TYR A 272 -17.81 -13.90 10.86
N LYS A 273 -16.49 -14.16 10.82
CA LYS A 273 -15.50 -13.56 11.72
C LYS A 273 -15.54 -12.04 11.68
N VAL A 274 -15.67 -11.45 10.48
CA VAL A 274 -15.73 -10.00 10.33
C VAL A 274 -17.13 -9.41 10.61
N GLY A 275 -18.09 -10.22 11.08
CA GLY A 275 -19.40 -9.76 11.53
C GLY A 275 -20.50 -9.72 10.48
N PHE A 276 -20.34 -10.35 9.31
CA PHE A 276 -21.49 -10.54 8.39
C PHE A 276 -22.39 -11.67 8.86
N SER A 277 -23.70 -11.46 8.80
CA SER A 277 -24.69 -12.48 9.17
C SER A 277 -24.91 -13.53 8.09
N SER A 278 -24.44 -13.30 6.86
CA SER A 278 -24.50 -14.28 5.78
C SER A 278 -23.39 -14.11 4.76
N LEU A 279 -22.94 -15.23 4.20
CA LEU A 279 -21.95 -15.27 3.12
C LEU A 279 -22.43 -14.54 1.86
N SER A 280 -23.72 -14.59 1.56
CA SER A 280 -24.31 -13.89 0.39
C SER A 280 -24.22 -12.37 0.53
N GLN A 281 -24.52 -11.83 1.72
CA GLN A 281 -24.36 -10.40 1.99
C GLN A 281 -22.89 -9.98 1.91
N PHE A 282 -21.99 -10.78 2.49
CA PHE A 282 -20.56 -10.55 2.42
C PHE A 282 -20.07 -10.48 0.97
N ASN A 283 -20.34 -11.50 0.16
CA ASN A 283 -19.87 -11.57 -1.22
C ASN A 283 -20.33 -10.35 -2.05
N ARG A 284 -21.61 -9.98 -1.96
CA ARG A 284 -22.15 -8.80 -2.68
C ARG A 284 -21.49 -7.51 -2.21
N THR A 285 -21.31 -7.35 -0.91
CA THR A 285 -20.70 -6.14 -0.33
C THR A 285 -19.23 -6.05 -0.71
N PHE A 286 -18.50 -7.16 -0.63
CA PHE A 286 -17.09 -7.24 -1.00
C PHE A 286 -16.89 -6.89 -2.46
N SER A 287 -17.61 -7.55 -3.38
CA SER A 287 -17.51 -7.26 -4.82
C SER A 287 -17.87 -5.81 -5.15
N ARG A 288 -18.85 -5.23 -4.45
CA ARG A 288 -19.20 -3.81 -4.66
C ARG A 288 -18.09 -2.86 -4.22
N VAL A 289 -17.38 -3.17 -3.14
CA VAL A 289 -16.33 -2.31 -2.58
C VAL A 289 -15.00 -2.50 -3.34
N GLU A 290 -14.68 -3.74 -3.72
CA GLU A 290 -13.37 -4.13 -4.25
C GLU A 290 -13.37 -4.38 -5.76
N GLY A 291 -14.54 -4.37 -6.40
CA GLY A 291 -14.69 -4.62 -7.84
C GLY A 291 -14.61 -6.10 -8.26
N ILE A 292 -14.13 -6.98 -7.38
CA ILE A 292 -13.94 -8.42 -7.63
C ILE A 292 -14.44 -9.28 -6.46
N SER A 293 -14.68 -10.57 -6.69
CA SER A 293 -15.15 -11.48 -5.64
C SER A 293 -14.07 -11.75 -4.57
N PRO A 294 -14.43 -12.08 -3.32
CA PRO A 294 -13.45 -12.44 -2.28
C PRO A 294 -12.52 -13.59 -2.67
N THR A 295 -13.06 -14.60 -3.36
CA THR A 295 -12.29 -15.76 -3.85
C THR A 295 -11.30 -15.34 -4.94
N GLN A 296 -11.73 -14.48 -5.86
CA GLN A 296 -10.85 -13.93 -6.89
C GLN A 296 -9.77 -13.03 -6.28
N TYR A 297 -10.15 -12.13 -5.37
CA TYR A 297 -9.23 -11.28 -4.62
C TYR A 297 -8.16 -12.13 -3.91
N ARG A 298 -8.56 -13.21 -3.25
CA ARG A 298 -7.64 -14.16 -2.63
C ARG A 298 -6.70 -14.78 -3.67
N LYS A 299 -7.22 -15.28 -4.78
CA LYS A 299 -6.41 -15.89 -5.84
C LYS A 299 -5.38 -14.90 -6.39
N GLU A 300 -5.80 -13.69 -6.73
CA GLU A 300 -4.90 -12.64 -7.26
C GLU A 300 -3.81 -12.26 -6.26
N LYS A 301 -4.11 -12.21 -4.97
CA LYS A 301 -3.12 -11.90 -3.94
C LYS A 301 -2.26 -13.10 -3.53
N GLN A 302 -2.69 -14.33 -3.82
CA GLN A 302 -1.94 -15.56 -3.54
C GLN A 302 -1.03 -16.01 -4.67
N VAL A 303 -1.33 -15.65 -5.92
CA VAL A 303 -0.41 -15.84 -7.07
C VAL A 303 0.82 -14.90 -6.94
N ILE A 304 0.75 -13.92 -6.04
CA ILE A 304 1.77 -12.89 -5.78
C ILE A 304 2.39 -13.13 -4.38
N SER A 305 2.42 -14.37 -3.86
CA SER A 305 2.96 -14.71 -2.53
C SER A 305 3.50 -16.14 -2.45
#